data_AF-A0A2S8EVX9-F1
#
_entry.id   AF-A0A2S8EVX9-F1
#
_cell.length_a   1.000
_cell.length_b   1.000
_cell.length_c   1.000
_cell.angle_alpha   90.00
_cell.angle_beta   90.00
_cell.angle_gamma   90.00
#
_symmetry.space_group_name_H-M   'P 1'
#
loop_
_entity.id
_entity.type
_entity.pdbx_description
1 polymer ?
#
loop_
_entity_poly.entity_id
_entity_poly.type
_entity_poly.pdbx_seq_one_letter_code
_entity_poly.pdbx_strand_id
1 'polypeptide(L)'
;MQPFSHSTIQSLCAAALALCALGPTAATSQADNIPAPPPVIELFEGRWDSNHGELRLHQIYRDPYTYVIGDYADRGILVGRLAEDGRCASGVFTNGQRNGSFQFVLGDDDPERFNGLWAWHGEPPSGEWTGRRAGPAPDTLRNFARGGVVTTTQPQDRAILEGLYESRHGMLDVTSRDLFLLGEYADKGVIAGMWDDNRFVGRFTNGARTGWFEFDVLSRTGTIRGGHWGWVGEGSSGQWQPTPYEGARTMILEPLEVGGELGC
;
A
#
# COMPACT_ATOMS: atom_id res chain seq x y z
N MET A 1 18.95 35.92 -34.64
CA MET A 1 18.63 34.71 -35.43
C MET A 1 19.77 34.45 -36.41
N GLN A 2 20.65 33.50 -36.08
CA GLN A 2 21.40 32.70 -37.05
C GLN A 2 21.73 31.34 -36.38
N PRO A 3 21.69 30.23 -37.12
CA PRO A 3 21.78 28.87 -36.59
C PRO A 3 23.22 28.37 -36.53
N PHE A 4 23.52 27.45 -35.61
CA PHE A 4 24.73 26.64 -35.66
C PHE A 4 24.50 25.35 -36.44
N SER A 5 25.47 25.05 -37.29
CA SER A 5 25.49 24.06 -38.35
C SER A 5 25.94 22.66 -37.88
N HIS A 6 25.41 21.64 -38.57
CA HIS A 6 25.96 20.28 -38.62
C HIS A 6 27.34 20.21 -39.30
N SER A 7 28.25 19.41 -38.72
CA SER A 7 29.53 18.96 -39.29
C SER A 7 30.12 17.97 -38.26
N THR A 8 30.66 16.78 -38.53
CA THR A 8 30.99 16.04 -39.76
C THR A 8 31.27 14.57 -39.37
N ILE A 9 30.96 13.66 -40.30
CA ILE A 9 31.22 12.21 -40.30
C ILE A 9 32.66 11.93 -40.79
N GLN A 10 33.18 10.72 -40.48
CA GLN A 10 34.34 9.99 -41.07
C GLN A 10 35.59 9.93 -40.17
N SER A 11 36.36 8.85 -40.07
CA SER A 11 36.33 7.54 -40.74
C SER A 11 37.17 6.52 -39.95
N LEU A 12 36.87 5.26 -40.21
CA LEU A 12 37.60 4.04 -39.83
C LEU A 12 39.07 4.04 -40.31
N CYS A 13 39.96 3.36 -39.58
CA CYS A 13 40.94 2.47 -40.21
C CYS A 13 41.49 1.44 -39.22
N ALA A 14 41.87 0.30 -39.78
CA ALA A 14 41.92 -1.00 -39.14
C ALA A 14 43.34 -1.47 -38.73
N ALA A 15 43.32 -2.46 -37.84
CA ALA A 15 44.19 -3.64 -37.72
C ALA A 15 45.68 -3.47 -37.35
N ALA A 16 46.05 -4.13 -36.25
CA ALA A 16 47.25 -4.97 -36.20
C ALA A 16 47.05 -6.11 -35.19
N LEU A 17 47.13 -7.35 -35.71
CA LEU A 17 47.28 -8.59 -34.95
C LEU A 17 48.63 -8.63 -34.23
N ALA A 18 48.63 -9.06 -32.98
CA ALA A 18 49.78 -9.70 -32.34
C ALA A 18 49.29 -10.76 -31.35
N LEU A 19 49.46 -12.04 -31.72
CA LEU A 19 49.42 -13.17 -30.82
C LEU A 19 50.67 -13.14 -29.94
N CYS A 20 50.51 -13.21 -28.62
CA CYS A 20 51.49 -13.81 -27.71
C CYS A 20 50.78 -14.48 -26.54
N ALA A 21 51.28 -15.66 -26.21
CA ALA A 21 50.73 -16.64 -25.28
C ALA A 21 50.59 -16.11 -23.85
N LEU A 22 49.41 -16.30 -23.27
CA LEU A 22 49.19 -16.28 -21.83
C LEU A 22 48.36 -17.53 -21.48
N GLY A 23 48.83 -18.29 -20.49
CA GLY A 23 48.19 -19.52 -20.01
C GLY A 23 46.80 -19.27 -19.42
N PRO A 24 46.10 -20.32 -18.93
CA PRO A 24 44.79 -20.16 -18.33
C PRO A 24 44.92 -19.33 -17.05
N THR A 25 44.65 -18.03 -17.15
CA THR A 25 44.33 -17.19 -16.00
C THR A 25 43.04 -17.75 -15.42
N ALA A 26 43.12 -18.23 -14.18
CA ALA A 26 41.93 -18.57 -13.40
C ALA A 26 41.03 -17.33 -13.40
N ALA A 27 39.86 -17.45 -14.06
CA ALA A 27 38.81 -16.48 -13.94
C ALA A 27 38.37 -16.49 -12.47
N THR A 28 38.89 -15.56 -11.68
CA THR A 28 38.29 -15.21 -10.40
C THR A 28 36.88 -14.74 -10.72
N SER A 29 35.92 -15.64 -10.49
CA SER A 29 34.50 -15.36 -10.41
C SER A 29 34.35 -14.13 -9.54
N GLN A 30 34.14 -12.99 -10.19
CA GLN A 30 33.66 -11.77 -9.56
C GLN A 30 32.19 -12.06 -9.30
N ALA A 31 31.94 -12.86 -8.26
CA ALA A 31 30.61 -13.04 -7.72
C ALA A 31 30.12 -11.64 -7.40
N ASP A 32 29.14 -11.18 -8.18
CA ASP A 32 28.50 -9.91 -7.99
C ASP A 32 28.15 -9.77 -6.50
N ASN A 33 28.83 -8.84 -5.83
CA ASN A 33 28.42 -8.35 -4.51
C ASN A 33 27.12 -7.59 -4.74
N ILE A 34 26.01 -8.31 -4.90
CA ILE A 34 24.69 -7.73 -4.82
C ILE A 34 24.59 -7.18 -3.39
N PRO A 35 24.43 -5.87 -3.21
CA PRO A 35 24.25 -5.30 -1.88
C PRO A 35 23.08 -6.01 -1.21
N ALA A 36 23.24 -6.40 0.06
CA ALA A 36 22.11 -6.86 0.85
C ALA A 36 21.03 -5.77 0.79
N PRO A 37 19.73 -6.14 0.62
CA PRO A 37 18.66 -5.16 0.62
C PRO A 37 18.74 -4.35 1.93
N PRO A 38 18.45 -3.03 1.88
CA PRO A 38 18.46 -2.22 3.08
C PRO A 38 17.52 -2.84 4.14
N PRO A 39 17.87 -2.76 5.44
CA PRO A 39 17.00 -3.25 6.49
C PRO A 39 15.65 -2.54 6.41
N VAL A 40 14.56 -3.31 6.36
CA VAL A 40 13.20 -2.77 6.38
C VAL A 40 12.98 -2.13 7.75
N ILE A 41 12.71 -0.83 7.78
CA ILE A 41 12.47 -0.10 9.02
C ILE A 41 10.97 -0.15 9.33
N GLU A 42 10.60 -0.92 10.35
CA GLU A 42 9.22 -1.14 10.80
C GLU A 42 8.77 -0.11 11.84
N LEU A 43 8.97 1.19 11.56
CA LEU A 43 8.79 2.23 12.56
C LEU A 43 7.33 2.44 12.99
N PHE A 44 6.35 2.24 12.12
CA PHE A 44 4.93 2.37 12.45
C PHE A 44 4.29 1.06 12.89
N GLU A 45 4.90 -0.10 12.62
CA GLU A 45 4.36 -1.39 13.03
C GLU A 45 4.29 -1.48 14.57
N GLY A 46 3.12 -1.80 15.12
CA GLY A 46 2.95 -1.81 16.56
C GLY A 46 1.51 -1.60 17.05
N ARG A 47 1.35 -1.69 18.37
CA ARG A 47 0.21 -1.09 19.07
C ARG A 47 0.58 0.31 19.52
N TRP A 48 -0.35 1.26 19.36
CA TRP A 48 -0.16 2.64 19.77
C TRP A 48 -1.35 3.16 20.56
N ASP A 49 -1.10 3.65 21.77
CA ASP A 49 -2.10 4.37 22.56
C ASP A 49 -2.24 5.78 22.02
N SER A 50 -3.43 6.11 21.49
CA SER A 50 -3.70 7.37 20.81
C SER A 50 -4.90 8.11 21.42
N ASN A 51 -4.99 9.42 21.17
CA ASN A 51 -6.16 10.23 21.53
C ASN A 51 -7.48 9.83 20.82
N HIS A 52 -7.44 8.88 19.88
CA HIS A 52 -8.62 8.28 19.22
C HIS A 52 -8.83 6.80 19.55
N GLY A 53 -8.09 6.28 20.53
CA GLY A 53 -8.06 4.86 20.94
C GLY A 53 -6.82 4.14 20.44
N GLU A 54 -6.68 2.86 20.79
CA GLU A 54 -5.53 2.04 20.38
C GLU A 54 -5.48 1.89 18.85
N LEU A 55 -4.35 2.20 18.23
CA LEU A 55 -4.02 1.79 16.86
C LEU A 55 -3.33 0.44 16.88
N ARG A 56 -3.69 -0.44 15.94
CA ARG A 56 -3.05 -1.74 15.74
C ARG A 56 -2.55 -1.79 14.30
N LEU A 57 -1.27 -1.50 14.12
CA LEU A 57 -0.66 -1.21 12.83
C LEU A 57 0.31 -2.32 12.42
N HIS A 58 0.26 -2.67 11.14
CA HIS A 58 1.19 -3.54 10.44
C HIS A 58 1.82 -2.77 9.28
N GLN A 59 3.07 -3.09 8.97
CA GLN A 59 3.72 -2.60 7.77
C GLN A 59 3.78 -3.65 6.68
N ILE A 60 3.51 -3.22 5.45
CA ILE A 60 3.54 -4.08 4.27
C ILE A 60 4.49 -3.49 3.26
N TYR A 61 5.48 -4.28 2.86
CA TYR A 61 6.41 -3.92 1.79
C TYR A 61 5.86 -4.36 0.43
N ARG A 62 5.78 -3.40 -0.49
CA ARG A 62 5.43 -3.62 -1.90
C ARG A 62 6.28 -2.72 -2.77
N ASP A 63 7.43 -3.25 -3.17
CA ASP A 63 8.43 -2.55 -3.99
C ASP A 63 7.80 -1.63 -5.06
N PRO A 64 8.14 -0.32 -5.09
CA PRO A 64 9.11 0.39 -4.24
C PRO A 64 8.50 1.05 -2.98
N TYR A 65 7.26 0.74 -2.63
CA TYR A 65 6.50 1.43 -1.57
C TYR A 65 6.35 0.59 -0.31
N THR A 66 6.25 1.27 0.83
CA THR A 66 5.84 0.66 2.10
C THR A 66 4.51 1.26 2.52
N TYR A 67 3.59 0.42 2.98
CA TYR A 67 2.28 0.82 3.48
C TYR A 67 2.17 0.53 4.97
N VAL A 68 1.43 1.39 5.68
CA VAL A 68 0.89 1.09 7.00
C VAL A 68 -0.58 0.73 6.82
N ILE A 69 -0.98 -0.39 7.40
CA ILE A 69 -2.37 -0.83 7.44
C ILE A 69 -2.71 -1.23 8.86
N GLY A 70 -3.95 -1.01 9.26
CA GLY A 70 -4.36 -1.42 10.58
C GLY A 70 -5.79 -1.05 10.87
N ASP A 71 -6.14 -1.20 12.13
CA ASP A 71 -7.39 -0.67 12.64
C ASP A 71 -7.17 0.14 13.92
N TYR A 72 -8.20 0.88 14.30
CA TYR A 72 -8.14 1.73 15.48
C TYR A 72 -9.43 1.64 16.29
N ALA A 73 -9.26 1.58 17.61
CA ALA A 73 -10.34 1.40 18.56
C ALA A 73 -11.31 0.27 18.08
N ASP A 74 -12.61 0.52 18.23
CA ASP A 74 -13.73 -0.25 17.69
C ASP A 74 -14.41 0.46 16.49
N ARG A 75 -13.69 1.37 15.82
CA ARG A 75 -14.30 2.35 14.89
C ARG A 75 -14.11 2.03 13.42
N GLY A 76 -12.89 1.70 13.02
CA GLY A 76 -12.60 1.49 11.61
C GLY A 76 -11.17 1.09 11.34
N ILE A 77 -10.85 1.06 10.05
CA ILE A 77 -9.52 0.72 9.52
C ILE A 77 -8.83 1.96 8.99
N LEU A 78 -7.51 1.88 8.86
CA LEU A 78 -6.69 2.86 8.18
C LEU A 78 -5.70 2.18 7.25
N VAL A 79 -5.38 2.86 6.16
CA VAL A 79 -4.36 2.48 5.18
C VAL A 79 -3.65 3.74 4.73
N GLY A 80 -2.32 3.71 4.74
CA GLY A 80 -1.51 4.82 4.28
C GLY A 80 -0.18 4.38 3.74
N ARG A 81 0.48 5.27 3.02
CA ARG A 81 1.82 5.08 2.48
C ARG A 81 2.84 5.71 3.43
N LEU A 82 3.96 5.03 3.64
CA LEU A 82 5.12 5.60 4.32
C LEU A 82 5.95 6.41 3.32
N ALA A 83 6.49 7.53 3.80
CA ALA A 83 7.56 8.26 3.14
C ALA A 83 8.83 7.40 3.06
N GLU A 84 9.76 7.76 2.18
CA GLU A 84 10.99 7.00 1.94
C GLU A 84 11.88 6.89 3.19
N ASP A 85 11.81 7.87 4.09
CA ASP A 85 12.53 7.86 5.37
C ASP A 85 11.85 6.99 6.45
N GLY A 86 10.65 6.48 6.17
CA GLY A 86 9.82 5.70 7.10
C GLY A 86 9.25 6.48 8.28
N ARG A 87 9.48 7.80 8.37
CA ARG A 87 9.12 8.63 9.54
C ARG A 87 7.78 9.32 9.41
N CYS A 88 7.28 9.46 8.19
CA CYS A 88 5.97 10.01 7.90
C CYS A 88 5.08 8.97 7.24
N ALA A 89 3.81 8.88 7.65
CA ALA A 89 2.81 8.04 7.02
C ALA A 89 1.55 8.86 6.75
N SER A 90 1.02 8.82 5.52
CA SER A 90 -0.20 9.52 5.15
C SER A 90 -1.15 8.61 4.39
N GLY A 91 -2.46 8.81 4.55
CA GLY A 91 -3.42 7.90 3.98
C GLY A 91 -4.87 8.21 4.32
N VAL A 92 -5.69 7.17 4.26
CA VAL A 92 -7.14 7.22 4.46
C VAL A 92 -7.53 6.37 5.66
N PHE A 93 -8.48 6.85 6.44
CA PHE A 93 -9.13 6.09 7.50
C PHE A 93 -10.65 6.03 7.28
N THR A 94 -11.28 5.03 7.86
CA THR A 94 -12.74 4.87 7.88
C THR A 94 -13.28 5.04 9.29
N ASN A 95 -14.48 5.59 9.46
CA ASN A 95 -15.19 5.68 10.73
C ASN A 95 -16.69 5.52 10.50
N GLY A 96 -17.19 4.29 10.65
CA GLY A 96 -18.57 3.96 10.29
C GLY A 96 -18.88 4.29 8.82
N GLN A 97 -19.84 5.19 8.59
CA GLN A 97 -20.29 5.58 7.25
C GLN A 97 -19.39 6.62 6.58
N ARG A 98 -18.49 7.26 7.34
CA ARG A 98 -17.60 8.33 6.88
C ARG A 98 -16.18 7.80 6.67
N ASN A 99 -15.41 8.55 5.90
CA ASN A 99 -13.97 8.38 5.78
C ASN A 99 -13.27 9.74 5.79
N GLY A 100 -11.95 9.70 5.95
CA GLY A 100 -11.11 10.88 6.02
C GLY A 100 -9.66 10.57 5.71
N SER A 101 -8.81 11.59 5.74
CA SER A 101 -7.37 11.47 5.56
C SER A 101 -6.64 11.63 6.89
N PHE A 102 -5.46 11.03 7.00
CA PHE A 102 -4.56 11.22 8.13
C PHE A 102 -3.13 11.45 7.65
N GLN A 103 -2.33 12.07 8.52
CA GLN A 103 -0.89 12.15 8.43
C GLN A 103 -0.30 11.92 9.82
N PHE A 104 0.66 11.02 9.94
CA PHE A 104 1.43 10.76 11.14
C PHE A 104 2.90 11.04 10.89
N VAL A 105 3.58 11.63 11.87
CA VAL A 105 5.01 11.95 11.85
C VAL A 105 5.63 11.51 13.16
N LEU A 106 6.62 10.62 13.11
CA LEU A 106 7.35 10.16 14.28
C LEU A 106 8.31 11.24 14.80
N GLY A 107 8.33 11.44 16.11
CA GLY A 107 9.20 12.45 16.74
C GLY A 107 10.68 12.15 16.54
N ASP A 108 11.46 13.15 16.10
CA ASP A 108 12.91 13.00 15.81
C ASP A 108 13.69 12.37 16.96
N ASP A 109 13.41 12.83 18.19
CA ASP A 109 14.08 12.39 19.41
C ASP A 109 13.36 11.22 20.14
N ASP A 110 12.12 10.90 19.75
CA ASP A 110 11.29 9.87 20.40
C ASP A 110 10.46 9.12 19.35
N PRO A 111 11.02 8.07 18.72
CA PRO A 111 10.32 7.25 17.72
C PRO A 111 9.21 6.38 18.34
N GLU A 112 9.04 6.42 19.66
CA GLU A 112 7.91 5.81 20.36
C GLU A 112 6.71 6.77 20.46
N ARG A 113 6.78 7.95 19.83
CA ARG A 113 5.69 8.91 19.72
C ARG A 113 5.49 9.37 18.28
N PHE A 114 4.24 9.56 17.89
CA PHE A 114 3.90 10.32 16.69
C PHE A 114 2.99 11.49 17.02
N ASN A 115 3.14 12.55 16.24
CA ASN A 115 2.15 13.60 16.09
C ASN A 115 1.49 13.46 14.72
N GLY A 116 0.32 14.04 14.56
CA GLY A 116 -0.41 13.87 13.32
C GLY A 116 -1.61 14.77 13.21
N LEU A 117 -2.12 14.83 11.98
CA LEU A 117 -3.32 15.58 11.62
C LEU A 117 -4.30 14.63 10.95
N TRP A 118 -5.58 14.97 11.04
CA TRP A 118 -6.62 14.25 10.32
C TRP A 118 -7.69 15.21 9.81
N ALA A 119 -8.33 14.83 8.71
CA ALA A 119 -9.43 15.56 8.11
C ALA A 119 -10.54 14.59 7.70
N TRP A 120 -11.79 15.02 7.76
CA TRP A 120 -12.85 14.29 7.05
C TRP A 120 -12.72 14.49 5.54
N HIS A 121 -13.25 13.55 4.75
CA HIS A 121 -13.21 13.64 3.30
C HIS A 121 -13.78 14.97 2.77
N GLY A 122 -12.96 15.69 2.00
CA GLY A 122 -13.34 16.98 1.41
C GLY A 122 -13.42 18.15 2.39
N GLU A 123 -13.00 17.95 3.64
CA GLU A 123 -12.94 18.97 4.68
C GLU A 123 -11.48 19.36 4.97
N PRO A 124 -11.21 20.58 5.47
CA PRO A 124 -9.88 20.93 5.97
C PRO A 124 -9.49 20.10 7.21
N PRO A 125 -8.20 20.10 7.60
CA PRO A 125 -7.73 19.45 8.81
C PRO A 125 -8.60 19.78 10.02
N SER A 126 -9.19 18.73 10.59
CA SER A 126 -10.21 18.81 11.64
C SER A 126 -9.62 18.76 13.04
N GLY A 127 -8.41 18.20 13.19
CA GLY A 127 -7.70 18.20 14.46
C GLY A 127 -6.46 17.33 14.47
N GLU A 128 -5.90 17.19 15.67
CA GLU A 128 -4.69 16.40 15.91
C GLU A 128 -5.01 14.92 16.14
N TRP A 129 -4.10 14.07 15.67
CA TRP A 129 -4.05 12.65 15.99
C TRP A 129 -2.66 12.34 16.53
N THR A 130 -2.57 12.13 17.84
CA THR A 130 -1.30 11.86 18.53
C THR A 130 -1.34 10.49 19.16
N GLY A 131 -0.16 9.87 19.33
CA GLY A 131 -0.08 8.58 19.99
C GLY A 131 1.32 8.21 20.46
N ARG A 132 1.37 7.21 21.33
CA ARG A 132 2.58 6.62 21.90
C ARG A 132 2.57 5.12 21.72
N ARG A 133 3.70 4.51 21.37
CA ARG A 133 3.80 3.06 21.22
C ARG A 133 3.48 2.37 22.55
N ALA A 134 2.62 1.37 22.49
CA ALA A 134 2.15 0.55 23.59
C ALA A 134 2.65 -0.90 23.52
N GLY A 135 3.17 -1.34 22.37
CA GLY A 135 3.76 -2.65 22.22
C GLY A 135 3.91 -3.13 20.78
N PRO A 136 4.23 -4.41 20.58
CA PRO A 136 4.32 -5.01 19.24
C PRO A 136 2.94 -5.07 18.58
N ALA A 137 2.92 -5.17 17.25
CA ALA A 137 1.70 -5.35 16.49
C ALA A 137 0.97 -6.62 16.97
N PRO A 138 -0.37 -6.61 17.03
CA PRO A 138 -1.12 -7.78 17.46
C PRO A 138 -1.28 -8.78 16.32
N ASP A 139 -1.44 -10.05 16.65
CA ASP A 139 -1.71 -11.11 15.67
C ASP A 139 -3.17 -11.10 15.18
N THR A 140 -3.99 -10.12 15.62
CA THR A 140 -5.41 -10.06 15.30
C THR A 140 -5.92 -8.63 15.14
N LEU A 141 -6.81 -8.42 14.17
CA LEU A 141 -7.50 -7.18 13.89
C LEU A 141 -9.03 -7.42 13.88
N ARG A 142 -9.84 -6.38 14.10
CA ARG A 142 -11.29 -6.54 14.36
C ARG A 142 -12.19 -5.71 13.45
N ASN A 143 -11.69 -4.66 12.83
CA ASN A 143 -12.54 -3.70 12.11
C ASN A 143 -12.64 -3.94 10.59
N PHE A 144 -11.90 -4.91 10.05
CA PHE A 144 -11.90 -5.26 8.63
C PHE A 144 -13.20 -5.93 8.21
N ALA A 145 -13.61 -6.96 8.94
CA ALA A 145 -14.78 -7.75 8.64
C ALA A 145 -16.07 -7.13 9.17
N ARG A 146 -17.21 -7.50 8.57
CA ARG A 146 -18.53 -7.15 9.10
C ARG A 146 -18.82 -7.89 10.39
N GLY A 147 -19.62 -7.27 11.26
CA GLY A 147 -20.09 -7.91 12.50
C GLY A 147 -19.01 -8.09 13.57
N GLY A 148 -17.85 -7.43 13.42
CA GLY A 148 -16.76 -7.51 14.40
C GLY A 148 -16.03 -8.86 14.40
N VAL A 149 -16.09 -9.61 13.29
CA VAL A 149 -15.30 -10.82 13.13
C VAL A 149 -13.82 -10.45 13.23
N VAL A 150 -13.11 -11.18 14.08
CA VAL A 150 -11.67 -11.02 14.30
C VAL A 150 -10.95 -11.74 13.18
N THR A 151 -10.07 -11.03 12.48
CA THR A 151 -9.17 -11.58 11.47
C THR A 151 -7.78 -11.79 12.09
N THR A 152 -7.12 -12.87 11.71
CA THR A 152 -5.77 -13.19 12.18
C THR A 152 -4.76 -12.66 11.17
N THR A 153 -3.72 -11.99 11.63
CA THR A 153 -2.59 -11.61 10.79
C THR A 153 -1.62 -12.79 10.73
N GLN A 154 -1.03 -13.01 9.56
CA GLN A 154 0.01 -14.01 9.41
C GLN A 154 1.02 -13.48 8.41
N PRO A 155 2.27 -13.26 8.82
CA PRO A 155 3.36 -12.99 7.89
C PRO A 155 3.43 -14.13 6.87
N GLN A 156 3.21 -13.76 5.62
CA GLN A 156 3.21 -14.63 4.47
C GLN A 156 3.83 -13.79 3.37
N ASP A 157 5.11 -14.06 3.07
CA ASP A 157 5.85 -13.47 1.94
C ASP A 157 5.32 -14.03 0.60
N ARG A 158 3.99 -14.03 0.45
CA ARG A 158 3.24 -14.57 -0.66
C ARG A 158 2.36 -13.47 -1.23
N ALA A 159 2.78 -13.01 -2.38
CA ALA A 159 1.94 -12.34 -3.36
C ALA A 159 0.90 -13.31 -3.91
N ILE A 160 -0.26 -13.46 -3.25
CA ILE A 160 -1.29 -14.38 -3.77
C ILE A 160 -2.21 -13.74 -4.79
N LEU A 161 -2.39 -12.42 -4.75
CA LEU A 161 -3.27 -11.65 -5.63
C LEU A 161 -2.57 -10.34 -5.94
N GLU A 162 -2.22 -10.15 -7.21
CA GLU A 162 -1.73 -8.89 -7.76
C GLU A 162 -2.35 -8.70 -9.14
N GLY A 163 -2.85 -7.51 -9.41
CA GLY A 163 -3.25 -7.17 -10.77
C GLY A 163 -4.31 -6.09 -10.84
N LEU A 164 -4.53 -5.68 -12.08
CA LEU A 164 -5.52 -4.72 -12.48
C LEU A 164 -6.78 -5.47 -12.92
N TYR A 165 -7.92 -5.00 -12.45
CA TYR A 165 -9.22 -5.60 -12.68
C TYR A 165 -10.19 -4.54 -13.18
N GLU A 166 -10.90 -4.85 -14.25
CA GLU A 166 -12.02 -4.03 -14.71
C GLU A 166 -13.30 -4.49 -14.03
N SER A 167 -14.11 -3.53 -13.57
CA SER A 167 -15.45 -3.81 -13.05
C SER A 167 -16.44 -2.81 -13.63
N ARG A 168 -17.73 -3.13 -13.56
CA ARG A 168 -18.81 -2.19 -13.91
C ARG A 168 -18.82 -0.88 -13.08
N HIS A 169 -18.01 -0.82 -12.02
CA HIS A 169 -17.93 0.34 -11.14
C HIS A 169 -16.62 1.12 -11.25
N GLY A 170 -15.68 0.64 -12.08
CA GLY A 170 -14.36 1.25 -12.30
C GLY A 170 -13.23 0.23 -12.27
N MET A 171 -12.01 0.71 -12.49
CA MET A 171 -10.81 -0.10 -12.37
C MET A 171 -10.51 -0.39 -10.90
N LEU A 172 -10.01 -1.58 -10.62
CA LEU A 172 -9.56 -2.02 -9.31
C LEU A 172 -8.12 -2.49 -9.47
N ASP A 173 -7.19 -1.75 -8.90
CA ASP A 173 -5.80 -2.17 -8.88
C ASP A 173 -5.47 -2.66 -7.48
N VAL A 174 -5.16 -3.94 -7.35
CA VAL A 174 -5.02 -4.60 -6.04
C VAL A 174 -3.73 -5.38 -5.94
N THR A 175 -3.19 -5.39 -4.73
CA THR A 175 -2.09 -6.25 -4.32
C THR A 175 -2.43 -6.87 -2.98
N SER A 176 -1.86 -8.04 -2.73
CA SER A 176 -1.95 -8.71 -1.43
C SER A 176 -0.58 -9.18 -0.96
N ARG A 177 -0.36 -9.02 0.34
CA ARG A 177 0.86 -9.36 1.07
C ARG A 177 0.47 -9.63 2.52
N ASP A 178 1.07 -10.63 3.15
CA ASP A 178 0.82 -10.95 4.57
C ASP A 178 -0.66 -11.07 4.93
N LEU A 179 -1.45 -11.65 4.01
CA LEU A 179 -2.90 -11.80 4.10
C LEU A 179 -3.71 -10.48 4.10
N PHE A 180 -3.06 -9.34 3.91
CA PHE A 180 -3.73 -8.08 3.62
C PHE A 180 -4.00 -7.94 2.13
N LEU A 181 -5.09 -7.25 1.80
CA LEU A 181 -5.40 -6.77 0.47
C LEU A 181 -5.37 -5.24 0.51
N LEU A 182 -4.67 -4.62 -0.42
CA LEU A 182 -4.57 -3.18 -0.57
C LEU A 182 -4.83 -2.85 -2.03
N GLY A 183 -5.44 -1.71 -2.29
CA GLY A 183 -5.61 -1.27 -3.67
C GLY A 183 -6.25 0.08 -3.83
N GLU A 184 -6.20 0.53 -5.08
CA GLU A 184 -6.95 1.69 -5.56
C GLU A 184 -8.24 1.23 -6.20
N TYR A 185 -9.29 2.02 -5.95
CA TYR A 185 -10.59 1.79 -6.53
C TYR A 185 -10.99 3.00 -7.37
N ALA A 186 -10.80 2.84 -8.68
CA ALA A 186 -10.90 3.88 -9.68
C ALA A 186 -10.12 5.14 -9.27
N ASP A 187 -10.57 6.29 -9.72
CA ASP A 187 -10.14 7.62 -9.25
C ASP A 187 -10.91 8.08 -7.99
N LYS A 188 -11.51 7.14 -7.23
CA LYS A 188 -12.58 7.45 -6.25
C LYS A 188 -12.25 7.09 -4.81
N GLY A 189 -11.29 6.20 -4.59
CA GLY A 189 -10.94 5.81 -3.23
C GLY A 189 -10.00 4.63 -3.16
N VAL A 190 -9.91 4.08 -1.96
CA VAL A 190 -9.01 2.97 -1.61
C VAL A 190 -9.81 1.74 -1.21
N ILE A 191 -9.21 0.57 -1.37
CA ILE A 191 -9.72 -0.69 -0.84
C ILE A 191 -8.66 -1.30 0.09
N ALA A 192 -9.10 -1.75 1.26
CA ALA A 192 -8.23 -2.40 2.24
C ALA A 192 -8.97 -3.54 2.92
N GLY A 193 -8.37 -4.72 2.91
CA GLY A 193 -8.97 -5.97 3.41
C GLY A 193 -7.97 -6.91 4.05
N MET A 194 -8.49 -7.99 4.58
CA MET A 194 -7.75 -9.11 5.16
C MET A 194 -8.37 -10.43 4.74
N TRP A 195 -7.54 -11.46 4.63
CA TRP A 195 -7.99 -12.84 4.48
C TRP A 195 -8.64 -13.31 5.79
N ASP A 196 -9.86 -13.87 5.71
CA ASP A 196 -10.62 -14.37 6.86
C ASP A 196 -10.65 -15.91 6.95
N ASP A 197 -9.62 -16.56 6.41
CA ASP A 197 -9.50 -18.01 6.15
C ASP A 197 -10.27 -18.52 4.93
N ASN A 198 -11.23 -17.76 4.39
CA ASN A 198 -12.03 -18.19 3.24
C ASN A 198 -12.03 -17.21 2.06
N ARG A 199 -12.01 -15.91 2.34
CA ARG A 199 -12.14 -14.84 1.34
C ARG A 199 -11.40 -13.59 1.83
N PHE A 200 -11.20 -12.60 0.96
CA PHE A 200 -10.77 -11.29 1.43
C PHE A 200 -11.99 -10.48 1.87
N VAL A 201 -11.97 -9.95 3.09
CA VAL A 201 -13.01 -9.09 3.64
C VAL A 201 -12.41 -7.75 4.03
N GLY A 202 -13.16 -6.66 3.85
CA GLY A 202 -12.60 -5.36 4.18
C GLY A 202 -13.52 -4.18 3.93
N ARG A 203 -12.91 -3.01 3.85
CA ARG A 203 -13.57 -1.72 3.58
C ARG A 203 -13.04 -1.12 2.30
N PHE A 204 -13.87 -0.30 1.68
CA PHE A 204 -13.45 0.57 0.60
C PHE A 204 -14.05 1.96 0.78
N THR A 205 -13.43 2.96 0.16
CA THR A 205 -13.97 4.32 0.06
C THR A 205 -14.36 4.64 -1.37
N ASN A 206 -15.35 5.52 -1.52
CA ASN A 206 -15.77 6.06 -2.81
C ASN A 206 -16.34 7.47 -2.56
N GLY A 207 -15.50 8.48 -2.78
CA GLY A 207 -15.75 9.81 -2.24
C GLY A 207 -15.93 9.78 -0.72
N ALA A 208 -16.89 10.55 -0.19
CA ALA A 208 -17.17 10.67 1.24
C ALA A 208 -17.79 9.41 1.91
N ARG A 209 -18.03 8.34 1.14
CA ARG A 209 -18.75 7.15 1.61
C ARG A 209 -17.81 5.99 1.91
N THR A 210 -18.16 5.22 2.93
CA THR A 210 -17.47 3.97 3.29
C THR A 210 -18.34 2.77 2.94
N GLY A 211 -17.77 1.80 2.25
CA GLY A 211 -18.38 0.52 1.96
C GLY A 211 -17.64 -0.65 2.60
N TRP A 212 -18.22 -1.84 2.48
CA TRP A 212 -17.61 -3.12 2.82
C TRP A 212 -17.57 -4.01 1.59
N PHE A 213 -16.60 -4.92 1.55
CA PHE A 213 -16.52 -5.93 0.49
C PHE A 213 -16.15 -7.31 1.04
N GLU A 214 -16.47 -8.31 0.24
CA GLU A 214 -16.08 -9.70 0.40
C GLU A 214 -15.67 -10.22 -0.98
N PHE A 215 -14.41 -10.56 -1.22
CA PHE A 215 -13.92 -11.08 -2.50
C PHE A 215 -13.62 -12.58 -2.43
N ASP A 216 -14.27 -13.32 -3.32
CA ASP A 216 -14.01 -14.73 -3.53
C ASP A 216 -12.78 -14.89 -4.44
N VAL A 217 -11.64 -15.28 -3.86
CA VAL A 217 -10.36 -15.40 -4.59
C VAL A 217 -9.98 -16.86 -4.76
N LEU A 218 -9.62 -17.24 -6.00
CA LEU A 218 -9.04 -18.55 -6.26
C LEU A 218 -7.57 -18.54 -5.84
N SER A 219 -7.28 -18.99 -4.62
CA SER A 219 -5.93 -18.94 -4.02
C SER A 219 -4.81 -19.55 -4.87
N ARG A 220 -5.12 -20.52 -5.75
CA ARG A 220 -4.14 -21.13 -6.66
C ARG A 220 -3.68 -20.17 -7.77
N THR A 221 -4.56 -19.31 -8.26
CA THR A 221 -4.28 -18.42 -9.41
C THR A 221 -4.25 -16.95 -9.02
N GLY A 222 -4.63 -16.62 -7.78
CA GLY A 222 -4.72 -15.25 -7.34
C GLY A 222 -5.80 -14.43 -8.02
N THR A 223 -6.83 -15.09 -8.54
CA THR A 223 -7.84 -14.40 -9.35
C THR A 223 -9.11 -14.17 -8.54
N ILE A 224 -9.59 -12.93 -8.53
CA ILE A 224 -10.92 -12.60 -8.00
C ILE A 224 -11.98 -13.21 -8.92
N ARG A 225 -12.81 -14.11 -8.41
CA ARG A 225 -13.90 -14.77 -9.16
C ARG A 225 -15.23 -14.02 -9.05
N GLY A 226 -15.35 -13.21 -8.02
CA GLY A 226 -16.54 -12.45 -7.70
C GLY A 226 -16.47 -11.96 -6.27
N GLY A 227 -17.62 -11.55 -5.76
CA GLY A 227 -17.72 -11.10 -4.38
C GLY A 227 -18.98 -10.32 -4.12
N HIS A 228 -19.09 -9.80 -2.91
CA HIS A 228 -20.20 -8.98 -2.47
C HIS A 228 -19.70 -7.62 -1.99
N TRP A 229 -20.55 -6.62 -2.06
CA TRP A 229 -20.32 -5.33 -1.44
C TRP A 229 -21.59 -4.73 -0.90
N GLY A 230 -21.43 -3.74 -0.03
CA GLY A 230 -22.50 -2.86 0.40
C GLY A 230 -21.98 -1.59 1.03
N TRP A 231 -22.87 -0.64 1.24
CA TRP A 231 -22.54 0.60 1.94
C TRP A 231 -22.69 0.41 3.44
N VAL A 232 -21.77 0.97 4.22
CA VAL A 232 -21.83 0.88 5.68
C VAL A 232 -23.04 1.68 6.17
N GLY A 233 -23.86 1.06 7.03
CA GLY A 233 -25.05 1.70 7.59
C GLY A 233 -26.23 1.82 6.64
N GLU A 234 -26.14 1.25 5.44
CA GLU A 234 -27.24 1.19 4.48
C GLU A 234 -27.60 -0.27 4.14
N GLY A 235 -28.82 -0.49 3.65
CA GLY A 235 -29.25 -1.80 3.14
C GLY A 235 -28.83 -2.08 1.69
N SER A 236 -28.25 -1.08 1.02
CA SER A 236 -27.81 -1.14 -0.37
C SER A 236 -26.56 -2.02 -0.51
N SER A 237 -26.66 -3.04 -1.35
CA SER A 237 -25.60 -4.03 -1.59
C SER A 237 -25.64 -4.55 -3.02
N GLY A 238 -24.56 -5.20 -3.44
CA GLY A 238 -24.44 -5.75 -4.78
C GLY A 238 -23.38 -6.83 -4.88
N GLN A 239 -23.19 -7.29 -6.12
CA GLN A 239 -22.17 -8.26 -6.48
C GLN A 239 -20.98 -7.55 -7.14
N TRP A 240 -19.79 -8.05 -6.84
CA TRP A 240 -18.56 -7.81 -7.59
C TRP A 240 -18.38 -8.92 -8.62
N GLN A 241 -18.10 -8.54 -9.86
CA GLN A 241 -17.66 -9.46 -10.92
C GLN A 241 -16.51 -8.81 -11.70
N PRO A 242 -15.36 -8.56 -11.04
CA PRO A 242 -14.21 -7.98 -11.70
C PRO A 242 -13.61 -8.99 -12.70
N THR A 243 -13.18 -8.50 -13.85
CA THR A 243 -12.43 -9.29 -14.84
C THR A 243 -10.99 -8.83 -14.85
N PRO A 244 -10.00 -9.75 -14.85
CA PRO A 244 -8.61 -9.37 -15.03
C PRO A 244 -8.44 -8.48 -16.27
N TYR A 245 -7.68 -7.40 -16.12
CA TYR A 245 -7.38 -6.46 -17.19
C TYR A 245 -5.91 -6.62 -17.59
N GLU A 246 -5.66 -6.92 -18.86
CA GLU A 246 -4.30 -7.23 -19.36
C GLU A 246 -3.45 -5.99 -19.69
N GLY A 247 -3.84 -4.79 -19.25
CA GLY A 247 -3.06 -3.57 -19.47
C GLY A 247 -2.03 -3.31 -18.36
N ALA A 248 -0.85 -2.84 -18.76
CA ALA A 248 0.18 -2.40 -17.83
C ALA A 248 -0.19 -1.08 -17.15
N ARG A 249 -0.26 -1.06 -15.82
CA ARG A 249 -0.16 0.16 -15.01
C ARG A 249 0.74 -0.10 -13.80
N THR A 250 1.51 0.90 -13.43
CA THR A 250 2.15 0.99 -12.12
C THR A 250 1.13 1.64 -11.20
N MET A 251 0.64 0.93 -10.17
CA MET A 251 -0.06 1.62 -9.06
C MET A 251 0.86 2.66 -8.49
N ILE A 252 0.43 3.91 -8.54
CA ILE A 252 0.98 4.96 -7.72
C ILE A 252 -0.20 5.34 -6.83
N LEU A 253 -0.19 4.87 -5.58
CA LEU A 253 -1.00 5.47 -4.53
C LEU A 253 -0.42 6.88 -4.34
N GLU A 254 -0.81 7.77 -5.25
CA GLU A 254 -0.63 9.19 -5.09
C GLU A 254 -1.38 9.53 -3.80
N PRO A 255 -0.81 10.39 -2.95
CA PRO A 255 -1.58 10.98 -1.88
C PRO A 255 -2.85 11.51 -2.54
N LEU A 256 -4.01 10.91 -2.25
CA LEU A 256 -5.29 11.40 -2.77
C LEU A 256 -5.25 12.91 -2.56
N GLU A 257 -5.40 13.69 -3.64
CA GLU A 257 -5.47 15.16 -3.54
C GLU A 257 -6.77 15.52 -2.80
N VAL A 258 -6.77 15.36 -1.49
CA VAL A 258 -7.90 15.67 -0.62
C VAL A 258 -7.77 17.14 -0.27
N GLY A 259 -8.14 18.03 -1.19
CA GLY A 259 -8.58 19.41 -0.90
C GLY A 259 -7.80 20.24 0.14
N GLY A 260 -6.51 19.98 0.34
CA GLY A 260 -5.70 20.50 1.44
C GLY A 260 -4.54 19.55 1.74
N GLU A 261 -3.36 19.89 1.26
CA GLU A 261 -2.13 19.10 1.35
C GLU A 261 -1.77 18.74 2.80
N LEU A 262 -2.19 17.55 3.26
CA LEU A 262 -1.54 16.86 4.37
C LEU A 262 -0.43 15.98 3.77
N GLY A 263 0.64 16.63 3.29
CA GLY A 263 1.76 15.97 2.62
C GLY A 263 2.87 15.58 3.59
N CYS A 264 3.29 14.31 3.49
CA CYS A 264 4.69 13.93 3.66
C CYS A 264 5.42 14.31 2.35
#